data_AF-A0A6H2A1B3-F1
#
_entry.id   AF-A0A6H2A1B3-F1
#
_cell.length_a   1.000
_cell.length_b   1.000
_cell.length_c   1.000
_cell.angle_alpha   90.00
_cell.angle_beta   90.00
_cell.angle_gamma   90.00
#
_symmetry.space_group_name_H-M   'P 1'
#
loop_
_entity.id
_entity.type
_entity.pdbx_description
1 polymer ?
#
loop_
_entity_poly.entity_id
_entity_poly.type
_entity_poly.pdbx_seq_one_letter_code
_entity_poly.pdbx_strand_id
1 'polypeptide(L)'
;MVIKNCEICGTEYRIKKSHAHLRRTCSRKCAAKMKSIEKSGENHPGWKGGIEKHNEGYILVYDKGNGYKNKIFAHRKIMEEHLGRKLVSSELVHHIDGNKYNNAIENLKLMTRAEHMNFHREALNKNKIYKPNSGSFKKGHISQRWKVKNDKDNVQRNDSGR
;
A
#
# COMPACT_ATOMS: atom_id res chain seq x y z
N MET A 1 14.73 49.91 12.16
CA MET A 1 14.46 48.49 12.49
C MET A 1 12.96 48.26 12.36
N VAL A 2 12.51 47.02 12.12
CA VAL A 2 11.08 46.65 12.04
C VAL A 2 10.85 45.52 13.03
N ILE A 3 9.70 45.53 13.71
CA ILE A 3 9.25 44.49 14.62
C ILE A 3 8.32 43.53 13.87
N LYS A 4 8.47 42.22 14.07
CA LYS A 4 7.65 41.19 13.43
C LYS A 4 7.42 40.01 14.38
N ASN A 5 6.33 39.27 14.17
CA ASN A 5 6.01 38.05 14.91
C ASN A 5 6.50 36.82 14.17
N CYS A 6 7.07 35.87 14.90
CA CYS A 6 7.51 34.61 14.30
C CYS A 6 6.31 33.74 13.91
N GLU A 7 6.24 33.28 12.67
CA GLU A 7 5.16 32.39 12.19
C GLU A 7 5.16 30.98 12.81
N ILE A 8 6.17 30.64 13.62
CA ILE A 8 6.35 29.30 14.21
C ILE A 8 6.12 29.29 15.72
N CYS A 9 6.57 30.31 16.44
CA CYS A 9 6.45 30.38 17.90
C CYS A 9 5.72 31.63 18.40
N GLY A 10 5.30 32.53 17.52
CA GLY A 10 4.57 33.76 17.86
C GLY A 10 5.44 34.87 18.45
N THR A 11 6.65 34.58 18.93
CA THR A 11 7.52 35.57 19.60
C THR A 11 7.86 36.76 18.70
N GLU A 12 7.80 37.96 19.26
CA GLU A 12 8.25 39.20 18.64
C GLU A 12 9.77 39.22 18.45
N TYR A 13 10.23 39.73 17.31
CA TYR A 13 11.66 39.90 17.04
C TYR A 13 11.93 41.11 16.13
N ARG A 14 13.13 41.69 16.27
CA ARG A 14 13.55 42.89 15.55
C ARG A 14 14.43 42.55 14.35
N ILE A 15 14.18 43.17 13.21
CA ILE A 15 14.93 42.97 11.95
C ILE A 15 15.26 44.28 11.25
N LYS A 16 16.33 44.27 10.44
CA LYS A 16 16.65 45.38 9.53
C LYS A 16 15.56 45.49 8.47
N LYS A 17 15.21 46.73 8.06
CA LYS A 17 14.14 46.99 7.09
C LYS A 17 14.37 46.24 5.76
N SER A 18 15.63 46.17 5.32
CA SER A 18 16.03 45.40 4.12
C SER A 18 15.80 43.90 4.21
N HIS A 19 15.71 43.31 5.42
CA HIS A 19 15.47 41.87 5.61
C HIS A 19 14.01 41.56 5.94
N ALA A 20 13.14 42.58 6.04
CA ALA A 20 11.77 42.42 6.52
C ALA A 20 10.92 41.50 5.65
N HIS A 21 11.12 41.56 4.33
CA HIS A 21 10.42 40.71 3.35
C HIS A 21 10.99 39.27 3.29
N LEU A 22 12.26 39.06 3.68
CA LEU A 22 12.92 37.75 3.59
C LEU A 22 12.71 36.88 4.83
N ARG A 23 12.61 37.48 6.03
CA ARG A 23 12.60 36.76 7.31
C ARG A 23 11.17 36.53 7.82
N ARG A 24 10.80 35.25 7.93
CA ARG A 24 9.50 34.78 8.48
C ARG A 24 9.57 34.27 9.93
N THR A 25 10.78 33.99 10.43
CA THR A 25 10.99 33.35 11.74
C THR A 25 12.03 34.08 12.58
N CYS A 26 11.88 34.02 13.91
CA CYS A 26 12.76 34.69 14.87
C CYS A 26 14.16 34.08 14.99
N SER A 27 14.33 32.78 14.69
CA SER A 27 15.58 32.04 14.95
C SER A 27 15.84 30.94 13.92
N ARG A 28 17.07 30.41 13.86
CA ARG A 28 17.39 29.24 13.01
C ARG A 28 16.58 28.00 13.42
N LYS A 29 16.26 27.84 14.70
CA LYS A 29 15.41 26.74 15.20
C LYS A 29 14.00 26.82 14.59
N CYS A 30 13.39 28.01 14.62
CA CYS A 30 12.08 28.22 14.01
C CYS A 30 12.14 28.09 12.48
N ALA A 31 13.18 28.60 11.82
CA ALA A 31 13.37 28.41 10.38
C ALA A 31 13.50 26.92 10.00
N ALA A 32 14.22 26.13 10.80
CA ALA A 32 14.34 24.69 10.59
C ALA A 32 12.99 23.98 10.78
N LYS A 33 12.23 24.35 11.81
CA LYS A 33 10.88 23.81 12.04
C LYS A 33 9.91 24.17 10.90
N MET A 34 9.94 25.41 10.42
CA MET A 34 9.16 25.84 9.25
C MET A 34 9.49 24.98 8.03
N LYS A 35 10.78 24.85 7.69
CA LYS A 35 11.21 23.99 6.57
C LYS A 35 10.78 22.54 6.74
N SER A 36 10.85 22.01 7.96
CA SER A 36 10.39 20.65 8.25
C SER A 36 8.91 20.48 7.97
N ILE A 37 8.08 21.46 8.30
CA ILE A 37 6.62 21.41 8.04
C ILE A 37 6.37 21.53 6.53
N GLU A 38 6.95 22.55 5.90
CA GLU A 38 6.74 22.88 4.48
C GLU A 38 7.31 21.83 3.51
N LYS A 39 8.29 21.03 3.95
CA LYS A 39 8.92 19.99 3.13
C LYS A 39 8.66 18.58 3.66
N SER A 40 7.49 18.34 4.26
CA SER A 40 7.11 17.03 4.76
C SER A 40 5.79 16.53 4.19
N GLY A 41 5.61 15.21 4.21
CA GLY A 41 4.39 14.55 3.75
C GLY A 41 4.04 14.95 2.32
N GLU A 42 2.80 15.36 2.12
CA GLU A 42 2.24 15.80 0.83
C GLU A 42 2.95 17.03 0.24
N ASN A 43 3.57 17.87 1.08
CA ASN A 43 4.28 19.07 0.62
C ASN A 43 5.72 18.76 0.14
N HIS A 44 6.22 17.54 0.35
CA HIS A 44 7.56 17.18 -0.08
C HIS A 44 7.59 16.98 -1.62
N PRO A 45 8.53 17.57 -2.37
CA PRO A 45 8.57 17.45 -3.84
C PRO A 45 8.67 16.00 -4.37
N GLY A 46 9.25 15.11 -3.57
CA GLY A 46 9.34 13.67 -3.87
C GLY A 46 8.12 12.85 -3.40
N TRP A 47 7.04 13.47 -2.94
CA TRP A 47 5.83 12.78 -2.49
C TRP A 47 5.12 12.12 -3.66
N LYS A 48 4.91 10.80 -3.58
CA LYS A 48 4.26 9.99 -4.62
C LYS A 48 2.86 9.56 -4.19
N GLY A 49 2.06 10.50 -3.71
CA GLY A 49 0.70 10.23 -3.22
C GLY A 49 0.63 9.34 -1.96
N GLY A 50 1.75 9.19 -1.25
CA GLY A 50 1.83 8.33 -0.07
C GLY A 50 1.85 6.84 -0.39
N ILE A 51 2.11 6.47 -1.65
CA ILE A 51 2.15 5.08 -2.10
C ILE A 51 3.58 4.55 -2.04
N GLU A 52 3.76 3.38 -1.44
CA GLU A 52 5.05 2.70 -1.31
C GLU A 52 4.91 1.21 -1.64
N LYS A 53 5.89 0.65 -2.36
CA LYS A 53 5.97 -0.79 -2.61
C LYS A 53 6.68 -1.47 -1.44
N HIS A 54 6.03 -2.48 -0.87
CA HIS A 54 6.60 -3.34 0.15
C HIS A 54 7.43 -4.48 -0.49
N ASN A 55 8.48 -4.92 0.19
CA ASN A 55 9.39 -5.96 -0.31
C ASN A 55 8.70 -7.30 -0.60
N GLU A 56 7.59 -7.60 0.08
CA GLU A 56 6.82 -8.83 -0.12
C GLU A 56 5.79 -8.75 -1.27
N GLY A 57 5.81 -7.65 -2.05
CA GLY A 57 4.93 -7.45 -3.19
C GLY A 57 3.59 -6.77 -2.87
N TYR A 58 3.46 -6.15 -1.70
CA TYR A 58 2.26 -5.39 -1.33
C TYR A 58 2.42 -3.89 -1.61
N ILE A 59 1.31 -3.18 -1.68
CA ILE A 59 1.28 -1.72 -1.71
C ILE A 59 0.94 -1.22 -0.31
N LEU A 60 1.73 -0.30 0.20
CA LEU A 60 1.45 0.50 1.39
C LEU A 60 0.92 1.86 0.94
N VAL A 61 -0.09 2.36 1.64
CA VAL A 61 -0.64 3.69 1.46
C VAL A 61 -0.49 4.48 2.75
N TYR A 62 -0.18 5.77 2.62
CA TYR A 62 -0.17 6.69 3.74
C TYR A 62 -1.59 6.83 4.29
N ASP A 63 -1.73 6.64 5.59
CA ASP A 63 -2.98 6.76 6.30
C ASP A 63 -2.70 7.46 7.63
N LYS A 64 -2.98 8.76 7.66
CA LYS A 64 -2.68 9.64 8.79
C LYS A 64 -3.46 9.16 10.02
N GLY A 65 -2.74 8.83 11.09
CA GLY A 65 -3.34 8.30 12.31
C GLY A 65 -3.39 6.77 12.39
N ASN A 66 -3.01 6.06 11.33
CA ASN A 66 -2.90 4.60 11.38
C ASN A 66 -1.57 4.16 12.01
N GLY A 67 -1.53 4.19 13.34
CA GLY A 67 -0.47 3.61 14.17
C GLY A 67 0.96 3.98 13.77
N TYR A 68 1.89 3.03 13.96
CA TYR A 68 3.31 3.24 13.67
C TYR A 68 3.54 3.50 12.17
N LYS A 69 4.24 4.61 11.88
CA LYS A 69 4.59 5.12 10.53
C LYS A 69 3.43 5.69 9.68
N ASN A 70 2.20 5.81 10.19
CA ASN A 70 1.05 6.35 9.44
C ASN A 70 0.86 5.66 8.07
N LYS A 71 0.95 4.33 8.05
CA LYS A 71 0.84 3.53 6.82
C LYS A 71 -0.04 2.32 7.06
N ILE A 72 -0.71 1.87 6.01
CA ILE A 72 -1.55 0.67 5.99
C ILE A 72 -1.37 -0.05 4.66
N PHE A 73 -1.57 -1.36 4.63
CA PHE A 73 -1.63 -2.10 3.37
C PHE A 73 -2.87 -1.70 2.56
N ALA A 74 -2.69 -1.45 1.25
CA ALA A 74 -3.74 -0.98 0.36
C ALA A 74 -4.97 -1.90 0.35
N HIS A 75 -4.77 -3.22 0.20
CA HIS A 75 -5.86 -4.21 0.24
C HIS A 75 -6.65 -4.16 1.55
N ARG A 76 -5.98 -3.91 2.69
CA ARG A 76 -6.63 -3.79 4.00
C ARG A 76 -7.48 -2.53 4.04
N LYS A 77 -6.92 -1.39 3.64
CA LYS A 77 -7.64 -0.11 3.62
C LYS A 77 -8.90 -0.19 2.75
N ILE A 78 -8.77 -0.72 1.54
CA ILE A 78 -9.89 -0.86 0.60
C ILE A 78 -10.99 -1.76 1.18
N MET A 79 -10.63 -2.86 1.85
CA MET A 79 -11.60 -3.72 2.52
C MET A 79 -12.25 -3.02 3.73
N GLU A 80 -11.50 -2.26 4.53
CA GLU A 80 -12.05 -1.47 5.65
C GLU A 80 -13.04 -0.42 5.18
N GLU A 81 -12.72 0.29 4.09
CA GLU A 81 -13.59 1.27 3.45
C GLU A 81 -14.85 0.62 2.89
N HIS A 82 -14.71 -0.53 2.21
CA HIS A 82 -15.84 -1.29 1.69
C HIS A 82 -16.81 -1.78 2.78
N LEU A 83 -16.27 -2.20 3.93
CA LEU A 83 -17.07 -2.66 5.08
C LEU A 83 -17.61 -1.52 5.94
N GLY A 84 -17.08 -0.30 5.81
CA GLY A 84 -17.40 0.83 6.68
C GLY A 84 -16.90 0.65 8.12
N ARG A 85 -15.97 -0.27 8.39
CA ARG A 85 -15.38 -0.50 9.71
C ARG A 85 -13.93 -0.96 9.62
N LYS A 86 -13.18 -0.79 10.71
CA LYS A 86 -11.83 -1.35 10.84
C LYS A 86 -11.88 -2.89 10.87
N LEU A 87 -10.89 -3.51 10.23
CA LEU A 87 -10.71 -4.95 10.33
C LEU A 87 -10.10 -5.28 11.68
N VAL A 88 -10.55 -6.37 12.29
CA VAL A 88 -9.92 -6.89 13.51
C VAL A 88 -8.61 -7.62 13.18
N SER A 89 -7.86 -8.03 14.21
CA SER A 89 -6.56 -8.70 14.03
C SER A 89 -6.67 -10.12 13.46
N SER A 90 -7.81 -10.78 13.63
CA SER A 90 -8.09 -12.14 13.12
C SER A 90 -8.59 -12.18 11.68
N GLU A 91 -8.96 -11.02 11.13
CA GLU A 91 -9.45 -10.84 9.77
C GLU A 91 -8.28 -10.64 8.80
N LEU A 92 -8.20 -11.49 7.78
CA LEU A 92 -7.20 -11.46 6.73
C LEU A 92 -7.86 -11.16 5.40
N VAL A 93 -7.17 -10.39 4.56
CA VAL A 93 -7.61 -10.11 3.19
C VAL A 93 -6.75 -10.93 2.24
N HIS A 94 -7.39 -11.74 1.41
CA HIS A 94 -6.77 -12.62 0.43
C HIS A 94 -7.00 -12.09 -1.00
N HIS A 95 -5.97 -12.11 -1.84
CA HIS A 95 -6.07 -11.79 -3.27
C HIS A 95 -6.44 -13.05 -4.06
N ILE A 96 -7.62 -13.06 -4.68
CA ILE A 96 -8.18 -14.23 -5.38
C ILE A 96 -7.31 -14.64 -6.58
N ASP A 97 -6.83 -13.67 -7.35
CA ASP A 97 -5.94 -13.89 -8.51
C ASP A 97 -4.47 -14.18 -8.12
N GLY A 98 -4.11 -14.09 -6.84
CA GLY A 98 -2.74 -14.22 -6.34
C GLY A 98 -1.82 -13.02 -6.65
N ASN A 99 -2.29 -12.00 -7.35
CA ASN A 99 -1.54 -10.77 -7.65
C ASN A 99 -1.76 -9.72 -6.55
N LYS A 100 -0.77 -9.60 -5.67
CA LYS A 100 -0.76 -8.66 -4.53
C LYS A 100 -0.84 -7.17 -4.91
N TYR A 101 -0.65 -6.83 -6.18
CA TYR A 101 -0.81 -5.46 -6.70
C TYR A 101 -2.23 -5.16 -7.20
N ASN A 102 -3.04 -6.19 -7.49
CA ASN A 102 -4.42 -6.03 -7.92
C ASN A 102 -5.34 -5.87 -6.71
N ASN A 103 -5.58 -4.63 -6.28
CA ASN A 103 -6.38 -4.34 -5.09
C ASN A 103 -7.83 -3.96 -5.43
N ALA A 104 -8.34 -4.34 -6.62
CA ALA A 104 -9.76 -4.19 -6.94
C ALA A 104 -10.60 -4.97 -5.92
N ILE A 105 -11.70 -4.39 -5.41
CA ILE A 105 -12.44 -4.97 -4.28
C ILE A 105 -12.99 -6.37 -4.61
N GLU A 106 -13.39 -6.59 -5.87
CA GLU A 106 -13.82 -7.87 -6.42
C GLU A 106 -12.72 -8.95 -6.44
N ASN A 107 -11.45 -8.55 -6.40
CA ASN A 107 -10.30 -9.45 -6.31
C ASN A 107 -9.89 -9.72 -4.84
N LEU A 108 -10.54 -9.08 -3.87
CA LEU A 108 -10.23 -9.23 -2.45
C LEU A 108 -11.28 -10.08 -1.75
N LYS A 109 -10.83 -11.00 -0.92
CA LYS A 109 -11.68 -11.86 -0.09
C LYS A 109 -11.31 -11.72 1.38
N LEU A 110 -12.29 -11.34 2.20
CA LEU A 110 -12.14 -11.37 3.66
C LEU A 110 -12.24 -12.82 4.16
N MET A 111 -11.27 -13.25 4.96
CA MET A 111 -11.19 -14.61 5.50
C MET A 111 -10.64 -14.58 6.91
N THR A 112 -11.05 -15.55 7.72
CA THR A 112 -10.37 -15.87 8.96
C THR A 112 -9.05 -16.58 8.68
N ARG A 113 -8.17 -16.62 9.69
CA ARG A 113 -6.90 -17.37 9.61
C ARG A 113 -7.11 -18.85 9.30
N ALA A 114 -8.15 -19.47 9.86
CA ALA A 114 -8.47 -20.88 9.63
C ALA A 114 -8.90 -21.12 8.18
N GLU A 115 -9.80 -20.30 7.66
CA GLU A 115 -10.26 -20.38 6.27
C GLU A 115 -9.12 -20.16 5.29
N HIS A 116 -8.27 -19.17 5.54
CA HIS A 116 -7.10 -18.91 4.70
C HIS A 116 -6.16 -20.13 4.64
N MET A 117 -5.96 -20.83 5.77
CA MET A 117 -5.14 -22.04 5.80
C MET A 117 -5.78 -23.24 5.09
N ASN A 118 -7.10 -23.39 5.19
CA ASN A 118 -7.81 -24.43 4.47
C ASN A 118 -7.78 -24.16 2.95
N PHE A 119 -7.95 -22.92 2.52
CA PHE A 119 -7.85 -22.53 1.12
C PHE A 119 -6.50 -22.89 0.50
N HIS A 120 -5.39 -22.57 1.18
CA HIS A 120 -4.05 -22.98 0.71
C HIS A 120 -3.86 -24.49 0.67
N ARG A 121 -4.45 -25.23 1.63
CA ARG A 121 -4.39 -26.70 1.68
C ARG A 121 -5.15 -27.34 0.52
N GLU A 122 -6.35 -26.86 0.23
CA GLU A 122 -7.16 -27.33 -0.89
C GLU A 122 -6.49 -27.05 -2.23
N ALA A 123 -5.92 -25.85 -2.41
CA ALA A 123 -5.18 -25.49 -3.62
C ALA A 123 -3.97 -26.43 -3.85
N LEU A 124 -3.21 -26.73 -2.78
CA LEU A 124 -2.10 -27.70 -2.84
C LEU A 124 -2.58 -29.12 -3.18
N ASN A 125 -3.73 -29.54 -2.66
CA ASN A 125 -4.28 -30.88 -2.92
C ASN A 125 -4.81 -31.02 -4.35
N LYS A 126 -5.43 -29.99 -4.93
CA LYS A 126 -5.83 -29.97 -6.35
C LYS A 126 -4.60 -30.08 -7.27
N ASN A 127 -3.51 -29.39 -6.93
CA ASN A 127 -2.26 -29.47 -7.68
C ASN A 127 -1.54 -30.84 -7.56
N LYS A 128 -1.79 -31.63 -6.51
CA LYS A 128 -1.26 -33.01 -6.39
C LYS A 128 -1.90 -34.00 -7.36
N ILE A 129 -3.09 -33.71 -7.88
CA ILE A 129 -3.79 -34.57 -8.85
C ILE A 129 -3.15 -34.45 -10.25
N TYR A 130 -2.48 -33.31 -10.54
CA TYR A 130 -1.69 -33.15 -11.77
C TYR A 130 -0.22 -33.51 -11.53
N LYS A 131 0.19 -34.74 -11.89
CA LYS A 131 1.60 -35.15 -11.96
C LYS A 131 2.05 -35.25 -13.42
N PRO A 132 2.83 -34.31 -13.96
CA PRO A 132 3.66 -34.63 -15.12
C PRO A 132 4.78 -35.58 -14.65
N ASN A 133 4.91 -36.71 -15.33
CA ASN A 133 6.01 -37.66 -15.13
C ASN A 133 7.35 -36.97 -15.44
N SER A 134 8.17 -36.70 -14.42
CA SER A 134 9.65 -36.81 -14.48
C SER A 134 10.32 -36.24 -13.24
N GLY A 135 11.16 -37.05 -12.58
CA GLY A 135 12.43 -36.60 -12.00
C GLY A 135 12.42 -35.90 -10.64
N SER A 136 12.90 -36.61 -9.63
CA SER A 136 13.58 -36.17 -8.39
C SER A 136 13.74 -34.65 -8.13
N PHE A 137 13.08 -34.12 -7.09
CA PHE A 137 13.37 -32.77 -6.55
C PHE A 137 13.69 -32.78 -5.05
N LYS A 138 14.82 -32.14 -4.71
CA LYS A 138 15.32 -31.90 -3.35
C LYS A 138 14.51 -30.82 -2.63
N LYS A 139 14.39 -30.95 -1.30
CA LYS A 139 13.68 -30.04 -0.39
C LYS A 139 14.15 -28.59 -0.54
N GLY A 140 13.24 -27.70 -0.91
CA GLY A 140 13.43 -26.25 -0.94
C GLY A 140 12.08 -25.54 -0.72
N HIS A 141 12.11 -24.43 0.03
CA HIS A 141 10.96 -23.61 0.42
C HIS A 141 9.93 -23.42 -0.71
N ILE A 142 8.65 -23.69 -0.41
CA ILE A 142 7.52 -23.44 -1.32
C ILE A 142 7.32 -21.92 -1.41
N SER A 143 8.03 -21.28 -2.34
CA SER A 143 7.63 -19.96 -2.84
C SER A 143 6.45 -20.18 -3.79
N GLN A 144 5.24 -19.83 -3.34
CA GLN A 144 4.00 -19.90 -4.11
C GLN A 144 4.06 -18.87 -5.26
N ARG A 145 4.72 -19.21 -6.37
CA ARG A 145 4.74 -18.41 -7.60
C ARG A 145 3.69 -18.97 -8.55
N TRP A 146 2.49 -18.38 -8.52
CA TRP A 146 1.42 -18.70 -9.47
C TRP A 146 1.71 -18.02 -10.82
N LYS A 147 1.72 -18.80 -11.91
CA LYS A 147 1.61 -18.31 -13.28
C LYS A 147 0.21 -18.66 -13.76
N VAL A 148 -0.66 -17.68 -13.93
CA VAL A 148 -1.95 -17.86 -14.62
C VAL A 148 -1.65 -17.93 -16.12
N LYS A 149 -1.99 -19.05 -16.77
CA LYS A 149 -2.10 -19.10 -18.23
C LYS A 149 -3.44 -18.45 -18.60
N ASN A 150 -3.41 -17.49 -19.50
CA ASN A 150 -4.62 -16.92 -20.09
C ASN A 150 -5.19 -17.95 -21.07
N ASP A 151 -6.33 -18.55 -20.72
CA ASP A 151 -7.15 -19.29 -21.68
C ASP A 151 -8.03 -18.28 -22.44
N LYS A 152 -7.46 -17.71 -23.50
CA LYS A 152 -8.27 -17.21 -24.62
C LYS A 152 -8.08 -18.23 -25.73
N ASP A 153 -9.08 -19.09 -25.92
CA ASP A 153 -9.52 -19.63 -27.21
C ASP A 153 -10.56 -20.73 -26.96
N ASN A 154 -11.81 -20.31 -26.77
CA ASN A 154 -12.95 -21.18 -27.05
C ASN A 154 -14.07 -20.31 -27.64
N VAL A 155 -13.91 -19.96 -28.92
CA VAL A 155 -15.01 -19.46 -29.74
C VAL A 155 -15.52 -20.63 -30.57
N GLN A 156 -16.77 -20.99 -30.28
CA GLN A 156 -17.57 -22.01 -30.94
C GLN A 156 -17.64 -21.73 -32.44
N ARG A 157 -17.31 -22.73 -33.27
CA ARG A 157 -17.75 -22.80 -34.67
C ARG A 157 -18.99 -23.68 -34.73
N ASN A 158 -20.15 -23.04 -34.59
CA ASN A 158 -21.40 -23.55 -35.11
C ASN A 158 -21.75 -22.65 -36.29
N ASP A 159 -21.65 -23.15 -37.52
CA ASP A 159 -22.58 -22.70 -38.55
C ASP A 159 -22.76 -23.76 -39.63
N SER A 160 -24.02 -24.10 -39.83
CA SER A 160 -24.57 -25.05 -40.77
C SER A 160 -25.14 -24.28 -41.95
N GLY A 161 -24.83 -24.71 -43.18
CA GLY A 161 -25.68 -24.50 -44.35
C GLY A 161 -25.15 -23.52 -45.40
N ARG A 162 -24.72 -24.06 -46.55
CA ARG A 162 -25.56 -24.11 -47.75
C ARG A 162 -25.04 -25.15 -48.73
#